data_AF-A0A392TU61-F1
#
_entry.id   AF-A0A392TU61-F1
#
_cell.length_a   1.000
_cell.length_b   1.000
_cell.length_c   1.000
_cell.angle_alpha   90.00
_cell.angle_beta   90.00
_cell.angle_gamma   90.00
#
_symmetry.space_group_name_H-M   'P 1'
#
loop_
_entity.id
_entity.type
_entity.pdbx_description
1 polymer ?
#
loop_
_entity_poly.entity_id
_entity_poly.type
_entity_poly.pdbx_seq_one_letter_code
_entity_poly.pdbx_strand_id
1 'polypeptide(L)' 'MDGHRTMKIEGKVKDVDVLVLIDSGASHNFISPQITTALGL' A
#
# COMPACT_ATOMS: atom_id res chain seq x y z
N MET A 1 -26.37 -6.99 -1.02
CA MET A 1 -25.22 -7.16 -1.94
C MET A 1 -24.06 -6.37 -1.37
N ASP A 2 -23.34 -6.94 -0.40
CA ASP A 2 -22.10 -6.33 0.08
C ASP A 2 -21.00 -6.71 -0.93
N GLY A 3 -20.59 -5.75 -1.75
CA GLY A 3 -19.47 -5.93 -2.67
C GLY A 3 -18.17 -6.24 -1.93
N HIS A 4 -17.20 -6.82 -2.65
CA HIS A 4 -15.87 -7.05 -2.10
C HIS A 4 -15.29 -5.75 -1.53
N ARG A 5 -15.05 -5.70 -0.23
CA ARG A 5 -14.39 -4.56 0.43
C ARG A 5 -12.90 -4.85 0.48
N THR A 6 -12.11 -4.15 -0.33
CA THR A 6 -10.65 -4.18 -0.20
C THR A 6 -10.25 -3.59 1.13
N MET A 7 -9.52 -4.35 1.95
CA MET A 7 -8.97 -3.84 3.20
C MET A 7 -7.85 -2.84 2.90
N LYS A 8 -7.88 -1.72 3.61
CA LYS A 8 -6.89 -0.64 3.49
C LYS A 8 -6.37 -0.28 4.87
N ILE A 9 -5.07 -0.04 4.96
CA ILE A 9 -4.40 0.38 6.20
C ILE A 9 -3.58 1.62 5.90
N GLU A 10 -3.77 2.66 6.71
CA GLU A 10 -2.96 3.87 6.67
C GLU A 10 -1.81 3.77 7.66
N GLY A 11 -0.66 4.34 7.30
CA GLY A 11 0.51 4.35 8.16
C GLY A 11 1.65 5.16 7.55
N LYS A 12 2.86 4.96 8.10
CA LYS A 12 4.06 5.62 7.62
C LYS A 12 5.17 4.62 7.34
N VAL A 13 5.94 4.85 6.28
CA VAL A 13 7.24 4.22 6.03
C VAL A 13 8.30 5.31 6.10
N LYS A 14 9.19 5.23 7.10
CA LYS A 14 10.01 6.37 7.53
C LYS A 14 9.08 7.58 7.82
N ASP A 15 9.30 8.70 7.14
CA ASP A 15 8.50 9.91 7.28
C ASP A 15 7.44 10.09 6.17
N VAL A 16 7.25 9.08 5.31
CA VAL A 16 6.30 9.13 4.19
C VAL A 16 5.00 8.44 4.59
N ASP A 17 3.88 9.17 4.52
CA ASP A 17 2.53 8.62 4.68
C ASP A 17 2.19 7.66 3.53
N VAL A 18 1.66 6.49 3.88
CA VAL A 18 1.31 5.43 2.93
C VAL A 18 -0.08 4.86 3.20
N LEU A 19 -0.73 4.42 2.12
CA LEU A 19 -1.93 3.60 2.15
C LEU A 19 -1.58 2.22 1.60
N VAL A 20 -1.73 1.19 2.41
CA VAL A 20 -1.47 -0.20 2.03
C VAL A 20 -2.80 -0.89 1.76
N LEU A 21 -2.91 -1.53 0.60
CA LEU A 21 -4.01 -2.43 0.28
C LEU A 21 -3.61 -3.85 0.70
N ILE A 22 -4.46 -4.52 1.46
CA ILE A 22 -4.20 -5.91 1.86
C ILE A 22 -4.77 -6.84 0.78
N ASP A 23 -3.86 -7.50 0.07
CA ASP A 23 -4.16 -8.50 -0.94
C ASP A 23 -3.51 -9.83 -0.56
N SER A 24 -4.31 -10.75 -0.01
CA SER A 24 -3.84 -12.09 0.35
C SER A 24 -3.55 -12.98 -0.86
N GLY A 25 -3.95 -12.56 -2.07
CA GLY A 25 -3.66 -13.26 -3.32
C GLY A 25 -2.32 -12.89 -3.96
N ALA A 26 -1.66 -11.83 -3.48
CA ALA A 26 -0.38 -11.37 -4.02
C ALA A 26 0.79 -12.15 -3.40
N SER A 27 1.65 -12.71 -4.26
CA SER A 27 2.91 -13.36 -3.83
C SER A 27 4.05 -12.37 -3.61
N HIS A 28 3.91 -11.15 -4.13
CA HIS A 28 4.90 -10.08 -4.04
C HIS A 28 4.20 -8.77 -3.68
N ASN A 29 4.89 -7.93 -2.91
CA ASN A 29 4.39 -6.60 -2.60
C ASN A 29 4.71 -5.64 -3.74
N PHE A 30 3.77 -4.74 -4.01
CA PHE A 30 3.94 -3.65 -4.95
C PHE A 30 3.99 -2.33 -4.20
N ILE A 31 4.87 -1.44 -4.63
CA ILE A 31 4.99 -0.09 -4.12
C ILE A 31 4.87 0.86 -5.30
N SER A 32 4.08 1.93 -5.13
CA SER A 32 3.89 2.87 -6.23
C SER A 32 5.17 3.69 -6.46
N PRO A 33 5.48 4.06 -7.72
CA PRO A 33 6.66 4.86 -8.02
C PRO A 33 6.73 6.17 -7.23
N GLN A 34 5.58 6.76 -6.91
CA GLN A 34 5.50 7.98 -6.11
C GLN A 34 6.07 7.76 -4.69
N ILE A 35 5.75 6.63 -4.07
CA ILE A 35 6.28 6.29 -2.75
C ILE A 35 7.77 5.95 -2.85
N THR A 36 8.23 5.24 -3.89
CA THR A 36 9.67 4.96 -4.04
C THR A 36 10.47 6.25 -4.22
N THR A 37 9.99 7.18 -5.06
CA THR A 37 10.61 8.51 -5.21
C THR A 37 10.61 9.30 -3.90
N ALA A 38 9.50 9.32 -3.16
CA ALA A 38 9.43 10.01 -1.87
C ALA A 38 10.38 9.42 -0.81
N LEU A 39 10.66 8.11 -0.90
CA LEU A 39 11.61 7.41 -0.04
C LEU A 39 13.07 7.52 -0.50
N GLY A 40 13.32 8.08 -1.68
CA GLY A 40 14.66 8.19 -2.29
C GLY A 40 15.22 6.86 -2.80
N LEU A 41 14.35 5.96 -3.30
CA LEU A 41 14.69 4.64 -3.85
C LEU A 41 14.72 4.64 -5.39
#